data_AF-A0A9P7CUE5-F1
#
_entry.id   AF-A0A9P7CUE5-F1
#
_cell.length_a   1.000
_cell.length_b   1.000
_cell.length_c   1.000
_cell.angle_alpha   90.00
_cell.angle_beta   90.00
_cell.angle_gamma   90.00
#
_symmetry.space_group_name_H-M   'P 1'
#
loop_
_entity.id
_entity.type
_entity.pdbx_description
1 polymer ?
#
loop_
_entity_poly.entity_id
_entity_poly.type
_entity_poly.pdbx_seq_one_letter_code
_entity_poly.pdbx_strand_id
1 'polypeptide(L)'
;MKYANQIASYEVVKIVTAYLNDTKVQFGNKVRMFLNLLLEKNKRIKALKSEMKKNGETEKEIEATVKTTTEQISKVKLAIPSRNIEDMPKEFFSSNGLGTIRNLFDSYSSDYRFAKGSIYYNCKDNPLKYIKAYYRLSSMCEAL
;
A
#
# COMPACT_ATOMS: atom_id res chain seq x y z
N MET A 1 -18.05 36.71 25.64
CA MET A 1 -17.68 36.04 24.38
C MET A 1 -18.69 34.94 24.03
N LYS A 2 -19.79 35.27 23.33
CA LYS A 2 -20.90 34.31 23.11
C LYS A 2 -20.57 33.16 22.15
N TYR A 3 -19.61 33.37 21.23
CA TYR A 3 -19.28 32.41 20.16
C TYR A 3 -17.84 31.88 20.21
N ALA A 4 -17.02 32.30 21.18
CA ALA A 4 -15.60 31.93 21.21
C ALA A 4 -15.38 30.41 21.29
N ASN A 5 -16.16 29.71 22.12
CA ASN A 5 -16.07 28.25 22.22
C ASN A 5 -16.44 27.54 20.91
N GLN A 6 -17.43 28.06 20.18
CA GLN A 6 -17.86 27.49 18.90
C GLN A 6 -16.81 27.71 17.81
N ILE A 7 -16.24 28.91 17.75
CA ILE A 7 -15.14 29.25 16.82
C ILE A 7 -13.92 28.38 17.12
N ALA A 8 -13.51 28.28 18.39
CA ALA A 8 -12.38 27.45 18.79
C ALA A 8 -12.61 25.97 18.44
N SER A 9 -13.80 25.44 18.72
CA SER A 9 -14.16 24.05 18.36
C SER A 9 -14.07 23.81 16.85
N TYR A 10 -14.59 24.73 16.04
CA TYR A 10 -14.56 24.62 14.59
C TYR A 10 -13.12 24.64 14.03
N GLU A 11 -12.28 25.55 14.51
CA GLU A 11 -10.87 25.63 14.09
C GLU A 11 -10.07 24.40 14.53
N VAL A 12 -10.29 23.89 15.74
CA VAL A 12 -9.65 22.65 16.22
C VAL A 12 -10.02 21.47 15.32
N VAL A 13 -11.29 21.31 14.95
CA VAL A 13 -11.72 20.23 14.04
C VAL A 13 -11.04 20.34 12.68
N LYS A 14 -10.89 21.54 12.12
CA LYS A 14 -10.16 21.74 10.86
C LYS A 14 -8.69 21.31 10.97
N ILE A 15 -8.00 21.78 12.00
CA ILE A 15 -6.57 21.48 12.23
C ILE A 15 -6.36 19.98 12.37
N VAL A 16 -7.14 19.34 13.24
CA VAL A 16 -7.06 17.88 13.46
C VAL A 16 -7.37 17.11 12.18
N THR A 17 -8.38 17.53 11.42
CA THR A 17 -8.75 16.88 10.16
C THR A 17 -7.62 16.99 9.12
N ALA A 18 -7.02 18.17 8.98
CA ALA A 18 -5.90 18.39 8.07
C ALA A 18 -4.71 17.50 8.44
N TYR A 19 -4.34 17.49 9.73
CA TYR A 19 -3.25 16.66 10.25
C TYR A 19 -3.49 15.16 9.98
N LEU A 20 -4.69 14.65 10.26
CA LEU A 20 -5.01 13.23 10.05
C LEU A 20 -5.06 12.87 8.56
N ASN A 21 -5.49 13.79 7.70
CA ASN A 21 -5.48 13.57 6.25
C ASN A 21 -4.05 13.49 5.71
N ASP A 22 -3.16 14.38 6.14
CA ASP A 22 -1.76 14.35 5.75
C ASP A 22 -1.07 13.06 6.24
N THR A 23 -1.24 12.73 7.52
CA THR A 23 -0.76 11.48 8.13
C THR A 23 -1.18 10.23 7.34
N LYS A 24 -2.45 10.20 6.92
CA LYS A 24 -2.98 9.13 6.06
C LYS A 24 -2.26 9.07 4.71
N VAL A 25 -2.07 10.22 4.05
CA VAL A 25 -1.41 10.30 2.73
C VAL A 25 0.03 9.81 2.83
N GLN A 26 0.78 10.28 3.83
CA GLN A 26 2.16 9.87 4.06
C GLN A 26 2.29 8.36 4.28
N PHE A 27 1.44 7.78 5.11
CA PHE A 27 1.41 6.34 5.32
C PHE A 27 1.05 5.56 4.05
N GLY A 28 0.06 6.04 3.28
CA GLY A 28 -0.27 5.46 1.99
C GLY A 28 0.90 5.48 1.01
N ASN A 29 1.68 6.57 1.00
CA ASN A 29 2.90 6.67 0.18
C ASN A 29 3.95 5.64 0.62
N LYS A 30 4.17 5.47 1.93
CA LYS A 30 5.09 4.44 2.45
C LYS A 30 4.64 3.03 2.11
N VAL A 31 3.35 2.71 2.23
CA VAL A 31 2.82 1.39 1.83
C VAL A 31 3.07 1.16 0.33
N ARG A 32 2.79 2.14 -0.53
CA ARG A 32 3.08 2.01 -1.97
C ARG A 32 4.56 1.82 -2.25
N MET A 33 5.45 2.52 -1.55
CA MET A 33 6.90 2.36 -1.67
C MET A 33 7.35 0.95 -1.29
N PHE A 34 6.92 0.45 -0.13
CA PHE A 34 7.17 -0.92 0.31
C PHE A 34 6.71 -1.96 -0.74
N LEU A 35 5.48 -1.80 -1.26
CA LEU A 35 4.96 -2.70 -2.28
C LEU A 35 5.69 -2.60 -3.61
N ASN A 36 6.23 -1.43 -3.96
CA ASN A 36 7.07 -1.28 -5.15
C ASN A 36 8.37 -2.06 -5.01
N LEU A 37 9.01 -2.00 -3.84
CA LEU A 37 10.23 -2.74 -3.51
C LEU A 37 9.96 -4.25 -3.55
N LEU A 38 8.93 -4.69 -2.81
CA LEU A 38 8.58 -6.10 -2.71
C LEU A 38 8.23 -6.76 -4.06
N LEU A 39 7.50 -6.03 -4.92
CA LEU A 39 7.07 -6.55 -6.22
C LEU A 39 8.15 -6.44 -7.30
N GLU A 40 9.26 -5.75 -7.03
CA GLU A 40 10.34 -5.47 -7.98
C GLU A 40 9.83 -5.02 -9.38
N LYS A 41 8.77 -4.20 -9.42
CA LYS A 41 8.01 -3.87 -10.66
C LYS A 41 8.93 -3.55 -11.84
N ASN A 42 9.92 -2.68 -11.62
CA ASN A 42 10.81 -2.21 -12.68
C ASN A 42 11.71 -3.33 -13.22
N LYS A 43 12.21 -4.20 -12.34
CA LYS A 43 13.04 -5.35 -12.70
C LYS A 43 12.23 -6.37 -13.50
N ARG A 44 10.99 -6.65 -13.09
CA ARG A 44 10.06 -7.53 -13.83
C ARG A 44 9.75 -6.99 -15.21
N ILE A 45 9.38 -5.71 -15.33
CA ILE A 45 9.11 -5.08 -16.62
C ILE A 45 10.35 -5.13 -17.53
N LYS A 46 11.55 -4.88 -16.97
CA LYS A 46 12.80 -4.94 -17.74
C LYS A 46 13.08 -6.37 -18.24
N ALA A 47 12.95 -7.37 -17.37
CA ALA A 47 13.16 -8.77 -17.72
C ALA A 47 12.18 -9.23 -18.80
N LEU A 48 10.89 -8.94 -18.62
CA LEU A 48 9.82 -9.22 -19.59
C LEU A 48 10.13 -8.60 -20.96
N LYS A 49 10.45 -7.31 -21.01
CA LYS A 49 10.83 -6.64 -22.26
C LYS A 49 12.02 -7.30 -22.93
N SER A 50 13.05 -7.68 -22.16
CA SER A 50 14.24 -8.34 -22.69
C SER A 50 13.95 -9.74 -23.24
N GLU A 51 13.07 -10.50 -22.61
CA GLU A 51 12.67 -11.83 -23.05
C GLU A 51 11.84 -11.78 -24.34
N MET A 52 10.82 -10.94 -24.38
CA MET A 52 9.96 -10.77 -25.57
C MET A 52 10.77 -10.29 -26.78
N LYS A 53 11.73 -9.38 -26.58
CA LYS A 53 12.66 -8.95 -27.65
C LYS A 53 13.52 -10.08 -28.18
N LYS A 54 13.98 -10.99 -27.31
CA LYS A 54 14.73 -12.19 -27.74
C LYS A 54 13.85 -13.16 -28.53
N ASN A 55 12.57 -13.21 -28.21
CA ASN A 55 11.59 -14.05 -28.89
C ASN A 55 11.09 -13.45 -30.22
N GLY A 56 11.56 -12.26 -30.60
CA GLY A 56 11.18 -11.60 -31.86
C GLY A 56 9.80 -10.94 -31.84
N GLU A 57 9.22 -10.71 -30.66
CA GLU A 57 7.93 -10.03 -30.53
C GLU A 57 8.02 -8.57 -30.97
N THR A 58 6.91 -8.06 -31.52
CA THR A 58 6.80 -6.68 -31.98
C THR A 58 6.73 -5.70 -30.81
N GLU A 59 7.14 -4.45 -31.04
CA GLU A 59 7.04 -3.42 -29.97
C GLU A 59 5.60 -3.22 -29.49
N LYS A 60 4.60 -3.39 -30.35
CA LYS A 60 3.17 -3.32 -29.98
C LYS A 60 2.77 -4.42 -29.00
N GLU A 61 3.22 -5.66 -29.23
CA GLU A 61 2.96 -6.79 -28.33
C GLU A 61 3.64 -6.59 -26.98
N ILE A 62 4.89 -6.10 -27.00
CA ILE A 62 5.65 -5.75 -25.80
C ILE A 62 4.92 -4.67 -24.98
N GLU A 63 4.46 -3.60 -25.62
CA GLU A 63 3.71 -2.53 -24.94
C GLU A 63 2.40 -3.03 -24.32
N ALA A 64 1.64 -3.85 -25.06
CA ALA A 64 0.39 -4.43 -24.58
C ALA A 64 0.59 -5.33 -23.34
N THR A 65 1.62 -6.17 -23.36
CA THR A 65 1.94 -7.08 -22.25
C THR A 65 2.47 -6.31 -21.04
N VAL A 66 3.29 -5.28 -21.24
CA VAL A 66 3.76 -4.39 -20.16
C VAL A 66 2.62 -3.62 -19.51
N LYS A 67 1.65 -3.15 -20.30
CA LYS A 67 0.44 -2.49 -19.79
C LYS A 67 -0.36 -3.46 -18.91
N THR A 68 -0.66 -4.65 -19.42
CA THR A 68 -1.40 -5.70 -18.70
C THR A 68 -0.71 -6.06 -17.38
N THR A 69 0.60 -6.31 -17.42
CA THR A 69 1.41 -6.62 -16.22
C THR A 69 1.36 -5.48 -15.20
N THR A 70 1.45 -4.24 -15.66
CA THR A 70 1.39 -3.05 -14.79
C THR A 70 0.03 -2.90 -14.13
N GLU A 71 -1.05 -3.19 -14.83
CA GLU A 71 -2.42 -3.18 -14.31
C GLU A 71 -2.62 -4.28 -13.25
N GLN A 72 -2.13 -5.49 -13.49
CA GLN A 72 -2.18 -6.59 -12.51
C GLN A 72 -1.42 -6.24 -11.23
N ILE A 73 -0.19 -5.71 -11.35
CA ILE A 73 0.60 -5.20 -10.21
C ILE A 73 -0.15 -4.09 -9.47
N SER A 74 -0.91 -3.25 -10.17
CA SER A 74 -1.69 -2.17 -9.55
C SER A 74 -2.90 -2.72 -8.78
N LYS A 75 -3.60 -3.73 -9.31
CA LYS A 75 -4.68 -4.43 -8.60
C LYS A 75 -4.17 -5.05 -7.29
N VAL A 76 -3.02 -5.70 -7.33
CA VAL A 76 -2.34 -6.22 -6.13
C VAL A 76 -2.13 -5.12 -5.10
N LYS A 77 -1.57 -3.97 -5.49
CA LYS A 77 -1.32 -2.85 -4.56
C LYS A 77 -2.59 -2.25 -3.96
N LEU A 78 -3.71 -2.35 -4.66
CA LEU A 78 -5.01 -1.88 -4.16
C LEU A 78 -5.64 -2.87 -3.18
N ALA A 79 -5.44 -4.17 -3.38
CA ALA A 79 -6.02 -5.20 -2.53
C ALA A 79 -5.25 -5.41 -1.20
N ILE A 80 -3.93 -5.20 -1.18
CA ILE A 80 -3.10 -5.39 0.03
C ILE A 80 -3.58 -4.50 1.19
N PRO A 81 -3.81 -3.18 1.03
CA PRO A 81 -4.29 -2.31 2.11
C PRO A 81 -5.58 -2.78 2.78
N SER A 82 -6.39 -3.57 2.07
CA SER A 82 -7.64 -4.15 2.57
C SER A 82 -7.48 -5.55 3.18
N ARG A 83 -6.24 -6.04 3.30
CA ARG A 83 -5.88 -7.40 3.71
C ARG A 83 -6.53 -8.49 2.84
N ASN A 84 -6.91 -8.18 1.60
CA ASN A 84 -7.37 -9.23 0.68
C ASN A 84 -6.16 -9.88 0.00
N ILE A 85 -5.42 -10.72 0.74
CA ILE A 85 -4.15 -11.32 0.27
C ILE A 85 -4.40 -12.64 -0.50
N GLU A 86 -5.48 -13.36 -0.18
CA GLU A 86 -5.76 -14.70 -0.73
C GLU A 86 -6.12 -14.67 -2.22
N ASP A 87 -6.78 -13.60 -2.69
CA ASP A 87 -7.23 -13.45 -4.08
C ASP A 87 -6.15 -12.87 -5.04
N MET A 88 -4.90 -12.75 -4.58
CA MET A 88 -3.84 -12.13 -5.38
C MET A 88 -3.16 -13.08 -6.35
N PRO A 89 -2.73 -12.62 -7.54
CA PRO A 89 -1.96 -13.45 -8.47
C PRO A 89 -0.61 -13.78 -7.84
N LYS A 90 -0.42 -15.06 -7.52
CA LYS A 90 0.75 -15.57 -6.79
C LYS A 90 2.03 -15.41 -7.61
N GLU A 91 1.95 -15.30 -8.93
CA GLU A 91 3.12 -15.09 -9.81
C GLU A 91 3.89 -13.79 -9.51
N PHE A 92 3.26 -12.81 -8.86
CA PHE A 92 3.91 -11.55 -8.48
C PHE A 92 4.69 -11.62 -7.17
N PHE A 93 4.57 -12.74 -6.44
CA PHE A 93 5.23 -12.92 -5.15
C PHE A 93 6.18 -14.11 -5.20
N SER A 94 7.37 -13.92 -4.64
CA SER A 94 8.16 -15.07 -4.22
C SER A 94 7.46 -15.77 -3.05
N SER A 95 7.86 -17.01 -2.76
CA SER A 95 7.41 -17.73 -1.55
C SER A 95 7.62 -16.90 -0.27
N ASN A 96 8.71 -16.13 -0.22
CA ASN A 96 8.99 -15.20 0.88
C ASN A 96 8.08 -13.95 0.85
N GLY A 97 7.75 -13.43 -0.33
CA GLY A 97 7.01 -12.17 -0.48
C GLY A 97 5.60 -12.17 0.13
N LEU A 98 4.88 -13.29 0.05
CA LEU A 98 3.58 -13.44 0.72
C LEU A 98 3.73 -13.42 2.25
N GLY A 99 4.78 -14.07 2.78
CA GLY A 99 5.12 -14.01 4.20
C GLY A 99 5.40 -12.57 4.65
N THR A 100 6.15 -11.82 3.85
CA THR A 100 6.43 -10.40 4.10
C THR A 100 5.14 -9.56 4.11
N ILE A 101 4.18 -9.79 3.19
CA ILE A 101 2.90 -9.07 3.24
C ILE A 101 2.09 -9.43 4.48
N ARG A 102 2.02 -10.70 4.84
CA ARG A 102 1.32 -11.14 6.06
C ARG A 102 1.92 -10.45 7.29
N ASN A 103 3.26 -10.39 7.35
CA ASN A 103 4.01 -9.74 8.41
C ASN A 103 3.63 -8.25 8.62
N LEU A 104 3.29 -7.52 7.55
CA LEU A 104 2.77 -6.14 7.65
C LEU A 104 1.51 -6.05 8.54
N PHE A 105 0.71 -7.11 8.56
CA PHE A 105 -0.57 -7.18 9.27
C PHE A 105 -0.51 -7.85 10.65
N ASP A 106 0.65 -8.36 11.08
CA ASP A 106 0.80 -9.06 12.36
C ASP A 106 0.46 -8.19 13.59
N SER A 107 0.56 -6.87 13.46
CA SER A 107 0.19 -5.92 14.53
C SER A 107 -1.33 -5.86 14.80
N TYR A 108 -2.11 -6.63 14.06
CA TYR A 108 -3.56 -6.64 14.09
C TYR A 108 -4.05 -8.07 14.28
N SER A 109 -5.11 -8.26 15.07
CA SER A 109 -5.79 -9.54 15.16
C SER A 109 -6.40 -9.94 13.80
N SER A 110 -6.62 -11.24 13.61
CA SER A 110 -7.20 -11.80 12.38
C SER A 110 -8.61 -11.27 12.11
N ASP A 111 -9.39 -11.02 13.16
CA ASP A 111 -10.74 -10.46 13.14
C ASP A 111 -10.80 -8.93 13.05
N TYR A 112 -9.64 -8.25 13.04
CA TYR A 112 -9.60 -6.79 13.00
C TYR A 112 -10.20 -6.23 11.71
N ARG A 113 -11.23 -5.40 11.84
CA ARG A 113 -11.90 -4.73 10.72
C ARG A 113 -11.41 -3.30 10.58
N PHE A 114 -10.76 -2.99 9.46
CA PHE A 114 -10.37 -1.62 9.12
C PHE A 114 -11.59 -0.77 8.77
N ALA A 115 -11.66 0.49 9.22
CA ALA A 115 -12.70 1.37 8.71
C ALA A 115 -12.50 1.62 7.23
N LYS A 116 -13.63 1.67 6.51
CA LYS A 116 -13.66 1.72 5.03
C LYS A 116 -12.85 0.58 4.38
N GLY A 117 -12.65 -0.52 5.11
CA GLY A 117 -11.96 -1.70 4.63
C GLY A 117 -10.48 -1.49 4.31
N SER A 118 -9.80 -0.47 4.83
CA SER A 118 -8.40 -0.21 4.48
C SER A 118 -7.54 0.29 5.64
N ILE A 119 -6.33 -0.24 5.75
CA ILE A 119 -5.30 0.15 6.74
C ILE A 119 -5.02 1.67 6.73
N TYR A 120 -5.27 2.37 5.63
CA TYR A 120 -5.05 3.82 5.52
C TYR A 120 -5.91 4.65 6.48
N TYR A 121 -7.05 4.13 6.94
CA TYR A 121 -7.94 4.87 7.84
C TYR A 121 -7.61 4.67 9.32
N ASN A 122 -6.71 3.75 9.67
CA ASN A 122 -6.37 3.49 11.07
C ASN A 122 -5.75 4.67 11.80
N CYS A 123 -5.11 5.63 11.11
CA CYS A 123 -4.62 6.83 11.78
C CYS A 123 -5.76 7.63 12.44
N LYS A 124 -7.00 7.47 11.96
CA LYS A 124 -8.20 8.08 12.54
C LYS A 124 -8.85 7.19 13.58
N ASP A 125 -8.99 5.89 13.30
CA ASP A 125 -9.77 4.99 14.17
C ASP A 125 -8.96 4.40 15.33
N ASN A 126 -7.67 4.13 15.11
CA ASN A 126 -6.78 3.55 16.11
C ASN A 126 -5.33 4.02 15.93
N PRO A 127 -4.99 5.22 16.46
CA PRO A 127 -3.65 5.80 16.33
C PRO A 127 -2.52 4.89 16.84
N LEU A 128 -2.75 4.13 17.92
CA LEU A 128 -1.75 3.23 18.47
C LEU A 128 -1.41 2.08 17.49
N LYS A 129 -2.43 1.44 16.91
CA LYS A 129 -2.21 0.40 15.89
C LYS A 129 -1.59 0.98 14.61
N TYR A 130 -1.97 2.20 14.23
CA TYR A 130 -1.33 2.93 13.14
C TYR A 130 0.17 3.11 13.36
N ILE A 131 0.59 3.62 14.52
CA ILE A 131 2.02 3.83 14.84
C ILE A 131 2.79 2.51 14.80
N LYS A 132 2.24 1.43 15.38
CA LYS A 132 2.85 0.09 15.34
C LYS A 132 3.01 -0.42 13.90
N ALA A 133 2.00 -0.24 13.05
CA ALA A 133 2.07 -0.63 11.64
C ALA A 133 3.07 0.24 10.86
N TYR A 134 3.16 1.54 11.15
CA TYR A 134 4.11 2.45 10.52
C TYR A 134 5.55 2.09 10.86
N TYR A 135 5.84 1.81 12.14
CA TYR A 135 7.14 1.35 12.60
C TYR A 135 7.53 0.06 11.89
N ARG A 136 6.64 -0.95 11.91
CA ARG A 136 6.89 -2.25 11.27
C ARG A 136 7.12 -2.11 9.76
N LEU A 137 6.30 -1.34 9.08
CA LEU A 137 6.46 -1.03 7.66
C LEU A 137 7.82 -0.40 7.35
N SER A 138 8.27 0.53 8.21
CA SER A 138 9.58 1.17 8.06
C SER A 138 10.73 0.17 8.22
N SER A 139 10.69 -0.66 9.27
CA SER A 139 11.70 -1.72 9.48
C SER A 139 11.74 -2.73 8.33
N MET A 140 10.57 -3.08 7.78
CA MET A 140 10.50 -3.97 6.61
C MET A 140 11.07 -3.34 5.35
N CYS A 141 10.96 -2.01 5.19
CA CYS A 141 11.58 -1.32 4.05
C CYS A 141 13.11 -1.27 4.16
N GLU A 142 13.66 -1.24 5.38
CA GLU A 142 15.11 -1.26 5.59
C GLU A 142 15.71 -2.66 5.34
N ALA A 143 14.90 -3.71 5.52
CA ALA A 143 15.33 -5.10 5.35
C ALA A 143 15.15 -5.65 3.92
N LEU A 144 14.51 -4.91 3.01
CA LEU A 144 14.27 -5.27 1.60
C LEU A 144 15.31 -4.64 0.68
#